data_AF-A0A938GYS6-F1
#
_entry.id   AF-A0A938GYS6-F1
#
_cell.length_a   1.000
_cell.length_b   1.000
_cell.length_c   1.000
_cell.angle_alpha   90.00
_cell.angle_beta   90.00
_cell.angle_gamma   90.00
#
_symmetry.space_group_name_H-M   'P 1'
#
loop_
_entity.id
_entity.type
_entity.pdbx_description
1 polymer ?
#
loop_
_entity_poly.entity_id
_entity_poly.type
_entity_poly.pdbx_seq_one_letter_code
_entity_poly.pdbx_strand_id
1 'polypeptide(L)'
;MSGERRPADGLRRTGGRVSVSAVFTFRPRLLDCLPGYSRERLAIDLLAGLTVGIVALPLAIGLGIASGVTPGAGIYTAIIGGFLVSALGGSRVQIGGPAGAFVDLVYAIIAQYGLANLLVCTAMAGVFLFVLGAARMGTLIKYIPHPVTTGFTCGIAITIILTQVKDFLGLGGDPLPAEFLKKLPALVHALPTADVATVAVGGGALLAIKFWPARWGRFLPG
;
A
#
# COMPACT_ATOMS: atom_id res chain seq x y z
N MET A 1 -60.80 45.10 0.68
CA MET A 1 -61.65 43.94 1.04
C MET A 1 -61.48 42.88 -0.03
N SER A 2 -61.43 41.61 0.39
CA SER A 2 -61.20 40.39 -0.42
C SER A 2 -59.73 40.19 -0.84
N GLY A 3 -58.93 39.27 -0.28
CA GLY A 3 -59.25 38.09 0.52
C GLY A 3 -59.20 36.80 -0.31
N GLU A 4 -58.09 36.55 -1.01
CA GLU A 4 -57.90 35.28 -1.73
C GLU A 4 -57.11 34.28 -0.88
N ARG A 5 -57.80 33.22 -0.46
CA ARG A 5 -57.33 32.16 0.43
C ARG A 5 -56.38 31.23 -0.33
N ARG A 6 -55.20 30.97 0.23
CA ARG A 6 -54.38 29.79 -0.13
C ARG A 6 -55.10 28.53 0.36
N PRO A 7 -55.26 27.48 -0.46
CA PRO A 7 -55.68 26.19 0.06
C PRO A 7 -54.53 25.54 0.83
N ALA A 8 -54.74 25.37 2.13
CA ALA A 8 -54.07 24.36 2.92
C ALA A 8 -54.74 23.02 2.60
N ASP A 9 -54.00 22.02 2.13
CA ASP A 9 -54.25 20.62 2.47
C ASP A 9 -53.18 19.66 1.93
N GLY A 10 -52.81 18.68 2.77
CA GLY A 10 -52.22 17.43 2.31
C GLY A 10 -50.77 17.15 2.72
N LEU A 11 -50.37 17.36 3.98
CA LEU A 11 -49.24 16.63 4.55
C LEU A 11 -49.60 15.13 4.62
N ARG A 12 -49.41 14.42 3.51
CA ARG A 12 -49.36 12.96 3.49
C ARG A 12 -48.17 12.53 4.34
N ARG A 13 -48.46 12.02 5.53
CA ARG A 13 -47.55 11.22 6.34
C ARG A 13 -47.16 9.98 5.53
N THR A 14 -46.09 10.05 4.75
CA THR A 14 -45.40 8.87 4.27
C THR A 14 -44.70 8.24 5.46
N GLY A 15 -45.36 7.25 6.05
CA GLY A 15 -44.72 6.30 6.96
C GLY A 15 -43.61 5.58 6.22
N GLY A 16 -42.42 6.17 6.22
CA GLY A 16 -41.20 5.54 5.77
C GLY A 16 -40.87 4.43 6.75
N ARG A 17 -41.24 3.20 6.40
CA ARG A 17 -40.63 2.01 7.00
C ARG A 17 -39.13 2.13 6.76
N VAL A 18 -38.36 2.41 7.81
CA VAL A 18 -36.91 2.25 7.78
C VAL A 18 -36.66 0.76 7.61
N SER A 19 -36.47 0.33 6.37
CA SER A 19 -36.08 -1.03 6.04
C SER A 19 -34.66 -1.23 6.57
N VAL A 20 -34.56 -1.78 7.78
CA VAL A 20 -33.29 -2.27 8.34
C VAL A 20 -32.97 -3.58 7.64
N SER A 21 -32.55 -3.50 6.39
CA SER A 21 -31.86 -4.59 5.72
C SER A 21 -30.43 -4.15 5.51
N ALA A 22 -29.60 -4.36 6.52
CA ALA A 22 -28.16 -4.20 6.43
C ALA A 22 -27.58 -5.37 5.62
N VAL A 23 -27.96 -5.46 4.34
CA VAL A 23 -27.35 -6.42 3.43
C VAL A 23 -25.91 -5.95 3.22
N PHE A 24 -24.96 -6.84 3.50
CA PHE A 24 -23.58 -6.67 3.09
C PHE A 24 -23.53 -6.58 1.56
N THR A 25 -23.53 -5.36 1.01
CA THR A 25 -23.48 -5.14 -0.44
C THR A 25 -22.03 -5.14 -0.87
N PHE A 26 -21.45 -6.33 -1.05
CA PHE A 26 -20.16 -6.48 -1.73
C PHE A 26 -20.34 -6.25 -3.22
N ARG A 27 -19.81 -5.14 -3.73
CA ARG A 27 -19.84 -4.79 -5.15
C ARG A 27 -18.47 -4.27 -5.58
N PRO A 28 -17.60 -5.14 -6.13
CA PRO A 28 -16.30 -4.70 -6.62
C PRO A 28 -16.49 -3.73 -7.78
N ARG A 29 -15.65 -2.69 -7.84
CA ARG A 29 -15.75 -1.65 -8.88
C ARG A 29 -15.59 -2.20 -10.28
N LEU A 30 -14.89 -3.32 -10.44
CA LEU A 30 -14.73 -3.98 -11.73
C LEU A 30 -16.08 -4.21 -12.41
N LEU A 31 -17.10 -4.67 -11.68
CA LEU A 31 -18.44 -4.94 -12.22
C LEU A 31 -19.15 -3.68 -12.70
N ASP A 32 -18.90 -2.53 -12.06
CA ASP A 32 -19.45 -1.23 -12.48
C ASP A 32 -18.74 -0.67 -13.73
N CYS A 33 -17.53 -1.16 -14.03
CA CYS A 33 -16.67 -0.59 -15.07
C CYS A 33 -16.65 -1.39 -16.37
N LEU A 34 -17.03 -2.66 -16.30
CA LEU A 34 -17.14 -3.55 -17.47
C LEU A 34 -18.23 -3.13 -18.47
N PRO A 35 -19.42 -2.63 -18.07
CA PRO A 35 -20.44 -2.21 -19.02
C PRO A 35 -19.95 -1.03 -19.88
N GLY A 36 -19.94 -1.21 -21.20
CA GLY A 36 -19.49 -0.17 -22.14
C GLY A 36 -17.97 0.03 -22.20
N TYR A 37 -17.19 -0.97 -21.77
CA TYR A 37 -15.73 -0.93 -21.85
C TYR A 37 -15.26 -1.01 -23.32
N SER A 38 -14.55 0.03 -23.78
CA SER A 38 -14.12 0.17 -25.18
C SER A 38 -12.71 -0.38 -25.42
N ARG A 39 -12.38 -0.69 -26.68
CA ARG A 39 -11.04 -1.16 -27.06
C ARG A 39 -9.96 -0.10 -26.84
N GLU A 40 -10.31 1.18 -26.99
CA GLU A 40 -9.37 2.28 -26.70
C GLU A 40 -9.03 2.32 -25.21
N ARG A 41 -10.02 2.12 -24.33
CA ARG A 41 -9.79 2.05 -22.88
C ARG A 41 -8.92 0.85 -22.50
N LEU A 42 -9.16 -0.31 -23.10
CA LEU A 42 -8.31 -1.49 -22.91
C LEU A 42 -6.85 -1.18 -23.25
N ALA A 43 -6.59 -0.52 -24.38
CA ALA A 43 -5.23 -0.18 -24.78
C ALA A 43 -4.55 0.78 -23.78
N ILE A 44 -5.29 1.79 -23.29
CA ILE A 44 -4.79 2.74 -22.28
C ILE A 44 -4.52 2.04 -20.95
N ASP A 45 -5.46 1.24 -20.46
CA ASP A 45 -5.32 0.53 -19.18
C ASP A 45 -4.22 -0.53 -19.24
N LEU A 46 -4.01 -1.18 -20.38
CA LEU A 46 -2.91 -2.12 -20.59
C LEU A 46 -1.55 -1.42 -20.55
N LEU A 47 -1.40 -0.28 -21.21
CA LEU A 47 -0.18 0.53 -21.16
C LEU A 47 0.09 1.08 -19.75
N ALA A 48 -0.95 1.54 -19.05
CA ALA A 48 -0.85 1.97 -17.66
C ALA A 48 -0.46 0.81 -16.74
N GLY A 49 -1.08 -0.36 -16.90
CA GLY A 49 -0.74 -1.57 -16.14
C GLY A 49 0.69 -2.04 -16.39
N LEU A 50 1.17 -1.98 -17.63
CA LEU A 50 2.54 -2.35 -17.98
C LEU A 50 3.56 -1.39 -17.35
N THR A 51 3.33 -0.08 -17.43
CA THR A 51 4.25 0.91 -16.85
C THR A 51 4.30 0.78 -15.32
N VAL A 52 3.15 0.66 -14.66
CA VAL A 52 3.07 0.41 -13.21
C VAL A 52 3.74 -0.92 -12.84
N GLY A 53 3.50 -1.98 -13.61
CA GLY A 53 4.07 -3.31 -13.38
C GLY A 53 5.60 -3.30 -13.45
N ILE A 54 6.18 -2.63 -14.45
CA ILE A 54 7.64 -2.50 -14.60
C ILE A 54 8.26 -1.81 -13.38
N VAL A 55 7.61 -0.78 -12.83
CA VAL A 55 8.08 -0.08 -11.60
C VAL A 55 7.86 -0.92 -10.34
N ALA A 56 6.76 -1.66 -10.28
CA ALA A 56 6.40 -2.46 -9.11
C ALA A 56 7.28 -3.70 -8.93
N LEU A 57 7.82 -4.28 -10.01
CA LEU A 57 8.63 -5.49 -9.94
C LEU A 57 9.91 -5.35 -9.10
N PRO A 58 10.80 -4.35 -9.33
CA PRO A 58 11.95 -4.12 -8.48
C PRO A 58 11.58 -3.83 -7.02
N LEU A 59 10.51 -3.05 -6.80
CA LEU A 59 10.02 -2.74 -5.47
C LEU A 59 9.60 -4.02 -4.72
N ALA A 60 8.82 -4.90 -5.36
CA ALA A 60 8.36 -6.15 -4.77
C ALA A 60 9.52 -7.08 -4.40
N ILE A 61 10.54 -7.17 -5.26
CA ILE A 61 11.77 -7.94 -4.99
C ILE A 61 12.50 -7.37 -3.78
N GLY A 62 12.75 -6.06 -3.76
CA GLY A 62 13.45 -5.37 -2.67
C GLY A 62 12.74 -5.53 -1.33
N LEU A 63 11.42 -5.32 -1.31
CA LEU A 63 10.61 -5.50 -0.09
C LEU A 63 10.57 -6.96 0.39
N GLY A 64 10.59 -7.93 -0.54
CA GLY A 64 10.68 -9.35 -0.20
C GLY A 64 12.00 -9.69 0.51
N ILE A 65 13.13 -9.26 -0.06
CA ILE A 65 14.46 -9.46 0.53
C ILE A 65 14.56 -8.77 1.89
N ALA A 66 14.11 -7.51 1.99
CA ALA A 66 14.13 -6.75 3.23
C ALA A 66 13.24 -7.38 4.32
N SER A 67 12.20 -8.12 3.94
CA SER A 67 11.35 -8.87 4.88
C SER A 67 11.94 -10.21 5.32
N GLY A 68 13.12 -10.60 4.80
CA GLY A 68 13.76 -11.88 5.12
C GLY A 68 13.19 -13.09 4.37
N VAL A 69 12.47 -12.87 3.25
CA VAL A 69 11.95 -13.93 2.37
C VAL A 69 12.67 -13.94 1.03
N THR A 70 12.44 -14.99 0.23
CA THR A 70 13.03 -15.08 -1.11
C THR A 70 12.47 -13.99 -2.04
N PRO A 71 13.24 -13.51 -3.03
CA PRO A 71 12.75 -12.57 -4.06
C PRO A 71 11.44 -13.04 -4.73
N GLY A 72 11.33 -14.34 -4.98
CA GLY A 72 10.14 -14.95 -5.57
C GLY A 72 8.88 -14.74 -4.73
N ALA A 73 8.98 -14.82 -3.40
CA ALA A 73 7.82 -14.58 -2.52
C ALA A 73 7.28 -13.14 -2.65
N GLY A 74 8.15 -12.14 -2.81
CA GLY A 74 7.75 -10.76 -3.09
C GLY A 74 7.02 -10.62 -4.42
N ILE A 75 7.54 -11.24 -5.48
CA ILE A 75 6.92 -11.26 -6.82
C ILE A 75 5.55 -11.95 -6.78
N TYR A 76 5.45 -13.14 -6.18
CA TYR A 76 4.18 -13.86 -6.07
C TYR A 76 3.13 -13.06 -5.30
N THR A 77 3.53 -12.40 -4.21
CA THR A 77 2.65 -11.54 -3.43
C THR A 77 2.16 -10.35 -4.25
N ALA A 78 3.04 -9.71 -5.03
CA ALA A 78 2.66 -8.59 -5.89
C ALA A 78 1.69 -9.01 -7.01
N ILE A 79 1.93 -10.14 -7.67
CA ILE A 79 1.07 -10.64 -8.75
C ILE A 79 -0.30 -11.07 -8.21
N ILE A 80 -0.31 -11.99 -7.23
CA ILE A 80 -1.55 -12.59 -6.72
C ILE A 80 -2.32 -11.56 -5.90
N GLY A 81 -1.66 -10.88 -4.97
CA GLY A 81 -2.26 -9.86 -4.13
C GLY A 81 -2.73 -8.66 -4.94
N GLY A 82 -1.92 -8.20 -5.90
CA GLY A 82 -2.29 -7.12 -6.82
C GLY A 82 -3.53 -7.46 -7.63
N PHE A 83 -3.57 -8.64 -8.25
CA PHE A 83 -4.74 -9.11 -9.00
C PHE A 83 -6.00 -9.19 -8.12
N LEU A 84 -5.92 -9.82 -6.95
CA LEU A 84 -7.07 -9.96 -6.05
C LEU A 84 -7.59 -8.61 -5.57
N VAL A 85 -6.70 -7.68 -5.20
CA VAL A 85 -7.08 -6.33 -4.78
C VAL A 85 -7.73 -5.55 -5.92
N SER A 86 -7.18 -5.61 -7.15
CA SER A 86 -7.78 -4.92 -8.29
C SER A 86 -9.12 -5.54 -8.72
N ALA A 87 -9.27 -6.87 -8.64
CA ALA A 87 -10.50 -7.56 -9.01
C ALA A 87 -11.63 -7.38 -7.98
N LEU A 88 -11.30 -7.40 -6.69
CA LEU A 88 -12.26 -7.34 -5.58
C LEU A 88 -12.38 -5.93 -4.97
N GLY A 89 -11.57 -4.98 -5.43
CA GLY A 89 -11.42 -3.65 -4.85
C GLY A 89 -12.58 -2.68 -5.08
N GLY A 90 -12.55 -1.59 -4.31
CA GLY A 90 -13.56 -0.53 -4.31
C GLY A 90 -13.22 0.69 -5.17
N SER A 91 -12.09 0.69 -5.87
CA SER A 91 -11.62 1.80 -6.71
C SER A 91 -11.15 1.33 -8.08
N ARG A 92 -11.33 2.18 -9.10
CA ARG A 92 -10.94 1.91 -10.51
C ARG A 92 -9.44 1.91 -10.75
N VAL A 93 -8.68 2.59 -9.90
CA VAL A 93 -7.24 2.84 -10.05
C VAL A 93 -6.44 2.29 -8.86
N GLN A 94 -6.97 1.28 -8.19
CA GLN A 94 -6.32 0.67 -7.04
C GLN A 94 -5.26 -0.33 -7.49
N ILE A 95 -4.04 -0.15 -6.98
CA ILE A 95 -2.92 -1.06 -7.17
C ILE A 95 -2.68 -1.77 -5.84
N GLY A 96 -2.73 -3.10 -5.84
CA GLY A 96 -2.34 -3.93 -4.70
C GLY A 96 -0.91 -4.42 -4.82
N GLY A 97 -0.22 -4.61 -3.70
CA GLY A 97 1.13 -5.14 -3.67
C GLY A 97 1.71 -5.16 -2.25
N PRO A 98 2.94 -5.68 -2.07
CA PRO A 98 3.63 -5.63 -0.79
C PRO A 98 3.88 -4.17 -0.38
N ALA A 99 3.58 -3.85 0.87
CA ALA A 99 3.67 -2.49 1.41
C ALA A 99 4.89 -2.35 2.33
N GLY A 100 5.72 -1.34 2.08
CA GLY A 100 6.97 -1.10 2.82
C GLY A 100 6.76 -0.93 4.33
N ALA A 101 5.61 -0.41 4.75
CA ALA A 101 5.24 -0.22 6.15
C ALA A 101 5.21 -1.52 6.98
N PHE A 102 5.03 -2.67 6.35
CA PHE A 102 4.92 -3.97 7.02
C PHE A 102 6.21 -4.80 6.98
N VAL A 103 7.24 -4.35 6.28
CA VAL A 103 8.50 -5.10 6.07
C VAL A 103 9.15 -5.48 7.39
N ASP A 104 9.35 -4.50 8.27
CA ASP A 104 9.98 -4.73 9.58
C ASP A 104 9.13 -5.64 10.47
N LEU A 105 7.80 -5.53 10.39
CA LEU A 105 6.89 -6.41 11.12
C LEU A 105 6.99 -7.85 10.62
N VAL A 106 6.99 -8.05 9.30
CA VAL A 106 7.12 -9.37 8.69
C VAL A 106 8.48 -9.98 9.03
N TYR A 107 9.56 -9.20 8.93
CA TYR A 107 10.90 -9.62 9.30
C TYR A 107 10.96 -10.02 10.78
N ALA A 108 10.39 -9.23 11.69
CA ALA A 108 10.33 -9.54 13.11
C ALA A 108 9.59 -10.86 13.38
N ILE A 109 8.45 -11.08 12.73
CA ILE A 109 7.67 -12.32 12.87
C ILE A 109 8.47 -13.52 12.35
N ILE A 110 9.11 -13.40 11.19
CA ILE A 110 9.94 -14.49 10.65
C ILE A 110 11.14 -14.78 11.56
N ALA A 111 11.82 -13.75 12.04
CA ALA A 111 13.00 -13.90 12.90
C ALA A 111 12.66 -14.58 14.24
N GLN A 112 11.47 -14.32 14.79
CA GLN A 112 11.04 -14.89 16.08
C GLN A 112 10.27 -16.21 15.95
N TYR A 113 9.40 -16.33 14.96
CA TYR A 113 8.43 -17.43 14.83
C TYR A 113 8.59 -18.24 13.55
N GLY A 114 9.41 -17.80 12.60
CA GLY A 114 9.63 -18.47 11.33
C GLY A 114 8.51 -18.25 10.30
N LEU A 115 8.77 -18.70 9.07
CA LEU A 115 7.91 -18.46 7.92
C LEU A 115 6.54 -19.14 8.04
N ALA A 116 6.48 -20.36 8.57
CA ALA A 116 5.22 -21.09 8.73
C ALA A 116 4.22 -20.32 9.61
N ASN A 117 4.72 -19.73 10.71
CA ASN A 117 3.88 -18.94 11.62
C ASN A 117 3.47 -17.60 11.01
N LEU A 118 4.30 -16.97 10.17
CA LEU A 118 3.90 -15.80 9.40
C LEU A 118 2.66 -16.07 8.54
N LEU A 119 2.62 -17.22 7.85
CA LEU A 119 1.47 -17.59 7.01
C LEU A 119 0.19 -17.73 7.85
N VAL A 120 0.28 -18.35 9.02
CA VAL A 120 -0.84 -18.46 9.97
C VAL A 120 -1.29 -17.09 10.47
N CYS A 121 -0.37 -16.24 10.93
CA CYS A 121 -0.68 -14.87 11.36
C CYS A 121 -1.36 -14.05 10.25
N THR A 122 -0.90 -14.21 9.01
CA THR A 122 -1.44 -13.51 7.84
C THR A 122 -2.85 -14.00 7.50
N ALA A 123 -3.09 -15.32 7.56
CA ALA A 123 -4.42 -15.88 7.40
C ALA A 123 -5.39 -15.39 8.49
N MET A 124 -4.95 -15.36 9.75
CA MET A 124 -5.73 -14.81 10.86
C MET A 124 -6.04 -13.33 10.67
N ALA A 125 -5.06 -12.53 10.25
CA ALA A 125 -5.28 -11.11 9.92
C ALA A 125 -6.32 -10.96 8.81
N GLY A 126 -6.29 -11.82 7.78
CA GLY A 126 -7.30 -11.87 6.72
C GLY A 126 -8.71 -12.15 7.26
N VAL A 127 -8.86 -13.11 8.18
CA VAL A 127 -10.13 -13.40 8.85
C VAL A 127 -10.61 -12.18 9.64
N PHE A 128 -9.74 -11.54 10.42
CA PHE A 128 -10.11 -10.33 11.15
C PHE A 128 -10.53 -9.19 10.21
N LEU A 129 -9.81 -8.97 9.10
CA LEU A 129 -10.20 -7.98 8.10
C LEU A 129 -11.56 -8.29 7.47
N PHE A 130 -11.87 -9.57 7.23
CA PHE A 130 -13.18 -9.99 6.72
C PHE A 130 -14.29 -9.70 7.74
N VAL A 131 -14.08 -10.02 9.02
CA VAL A 131 -15.04 -9.74 10.11
C VAL A 131 -15.26 -8.23 10.27
N LEU A 132 -14.18 -7.43 10.30
CA LEU A 132 -14.25 -5.97 10.37
C LEU A 132 -14.98 -5.37 9.14
N GLY A 133 -14.74 -5.94 7.96
CA GLY A 133 -15.42 -5.57 6.71
C GLY A 133 -16.92 -5.89 6.76
N ALA A 134 -17.29 -7.08 7.22
CA ALA A 134 -18.68 -7.50 7.40
C ALA A 134 -19.42 -6.61 8.42
N ALA A 135 -18.73 -6.22 9.50
CA ALA A 135 -19.23 -5.27 10.50
C ALA A 135 -19.24 -3.80 10.03
N ARG A 136 -18.84 -3.52 8.77
CA ARG A 136 -18.74 -2.17 8.17
C ARG A 136 -17.84 -1.21 8.97
N MET A 137 -16.91 -1.74 9.77
CA MET A 137 -15.96 -0.94 10.56
C MET A 137 -14.94 -0.20 9.69
N GLY A 138 -14.79 -0.55 8.41
CA GLY A 138 -14.02 0.24 7.45
C GLY A 138 -14.51 1.69 7.31
N THR A 139 -15.79 1.96 7.61
CA THR A 139 -16.31 3.34 7.64
C THR A 139 -15.70 4.18 8.76
N LEU A 140 -15.13 3.57 9.80
CA LEU A 140 -14.49 4.28 10.89
C LEU A 140 -13.18 4.96 10.49
N ILE A 141 -12.54 4.49 9.41
CA ILE A 141 -11.28 5.06 8.89
C ILE A 141 -11.45 6.57 8.59
N LYS A 142 -12.66 7.01 8.21
CA LYS A 142 -12.95 8.43 7.95
C LYS A 142 -12.86 9.36 9.18
N TYR A 143 -12.84 8.78 10.39
CA TYR A 143 -12.72 9.52 11.65
C TYR A 143 -11.27 9.60 12.14
N ILE A 144 -10.31 8.98 11.46
CA ILE A 144 -8.90 9.10 11.81
C ILE A 144 -8.44 10.54 11.49
N PRO A 145 -7.95 11.30 12.48
CA PRO A 145 -7.51 12.67 12.24
C PRO A 145 -6.34 12.74 11.25
N HIS A 146 -6.31 13.79 10.43
CA HIS A 146 -5.21 14.04 9.48
C HIS A 146 -3.81 14.04 10.14
N PRO A 147 -3.61 14.58 11.37
CA PRO A 147 -2.31 14.49 12.04
C PRO A 147 -1.84 13.04 12.28
N VAL A 148 -2.75 12.10 12.53
CA VAL A 148 -2.42 10.69 12.78
C VAL A 148 -1.93 10.02 11.50
N THR A 149 -2.64 10.21 10.38
CA THR A 149 -2.24 9.64 9.09
C THR A 149 -0.94 10.25 8.58
N THR A 150 -0.75 11.56 8.77
CA THR A 150 0.50 12.25 8.41
C THR A 150 1.66 11.73 9.27
N GLY A 151 1.48 11.66 10.59
CA GLY A 151 2.50 11.15 11.51
C GLY A 151 2.90 9.71 11.23
N PHE A 152 1.93 8.83 10.97
CA PHE A 152 2.18 7.44 10.56
C PHE A 152 2.98 7.37 9.25
N THR A 153 2.61 8.15 8.25
CA THR A 153 3.31 8.19 6.96
C THR A 153 4.74 8.72 7.11
N CYS A 154 4.96 9.77 7.90
CA CYS A 154 6.30 10.26 8.22
C CYS A 154 7.13 9.22 8.99
N GLY A 155 6.51 8.50 9.93
CA GLY A 155 7.16 7.41 10.66
C GLY A 155 7.63 6.28 9.74
N ILE A 156 6.79 5.87 8.80
CA ILE A 156 7.16 4.89 7.76
C ILE A 156 8.32 5.43 6.91
N ALA A 157 8.24 6.68 6.46
CA ALA A 157 9.29 7.28 5.63
C ALA A 157 10.65 7.30 6.35
N ILE A 158 10.68 7.71 7.63
CA ILE A 158 11.89 7.72 8.45
C ILE A 158 12.43 6.29 8.62
N THR A 159 11.54 5.32 8.87
CA THR A 159 11.92 3.92 9.04
C THR A 159 12.54 3.34 7.77
N ILE A 160 11.92 3.60 6.61
CA ILE A 160 12.45 3.20 5.30
C ILE A 160 13.81 3.83 5.07
N ILE A 161 13.95 5.15 5.25
CA ILE A 161 15.25 5.84 5.09
C ILE A 161 16.31 5.18 5.96
N LEU A 162 16.00 4.91 7.24
CA LEU A 162 16.95 4.31 8.17
C LEU A 162 17.38 2.91 7.73
N THR A 163 16.47 2.09 7.18
CA THR A 163 16.83 0.76 6.64
C THR A 163 17.78 0.84 5.46
N GLN A 164 17.66 1.87 4.61
CA GLN A 164 18.51 2.03 3.44
C GLN A 164 19.90 2.57 3.77
N VAL A 165 20.14 3.12 4.98
CA VAL A 165 21.45 3.66 5.37
C VAL A 165 22.55 2.59 5.35
N LYS A 166 22.25 1.36 5.80
CA LYS A 166 23.24 0.26 5.79
C LYS A 166 23.71 -0.04 4.36
N ASP A 167 22.78 -0.21 3.44
CA ASP A 167 23.08 -0.55 2.04
C ASP A 167 23.72 0.63 1.28
N PHE A 168 23.26 1.86 1.54
CA PHE A 168 23.78 3.06 0.90
C PHE A 168 25.24 3.36 1.30
N LEU A 169 25.58 3.14 2.57
CA LEU A 169 26.95 3.32 3.07
C LEU A 169 27.82 2.07 2.92
N GLY A 170 27.26 0.95 2.44
CA GLY A 170 27.95 -0.34 2.36
C GLY A 170 28.41 -0.89 3.70
N LEU A 171 27.67 -0.62 4.79
CA LEU A 171 28.10 -1.00 6.13
C LEU A 171 28.11 -2.52 6.30
N GLY A 172 29.25 -3.06 6.74
CA GLY A 172 29.43 -4.46 7.05
C GLY A 172 28.69 -4.91 8.33
N GLY A 173 28.90 -6.18 8.70
CA GLY A 173 28.36 -6.77 9.92
C GLY A 173 26.93 -7.30 9.79
N ASP A 174 26.37 -7.69 10.94
CA ASP A 174 25.10 -8.43 11.02
C ASP A 174 23.91 -7.68 10.40
N PRO A 175 22.84 -8.42 10.00
CA PRO A 175 21.58 -7.82 9.58
C PRO A 175 21.05 -6.82 10.62
N LEU A 176 20.46 -5.72 10.14
CA LEU A 176 19.87 -4.74 11.05
C LEU A 176 18.73 -5.38 11.86
N PRO A 177 18.64 -5.10 13.17
CA PRO A 177 17.49 -5.51 13.97
C PRO A 177 16.17 -5.00 13.37
N ALA A 178 15.08 -5.74 13.54
CA ALA A 178 13.76 -5.30 13.05
C ALA A 178 13.27 -4.00 13.72
N GLU A 179 13.56 -3.85 15.01
CA GLU A 179 13.08 -2.73 15.82
C GLU A 179 13.85 -1.44 15.55
N PHE A 180 13.12 -0.36 15.29
CA PHE A 180 13.68 0.97 15.00
C PHE A 180 14.74 1.44 16.00
N LEU A 181 14.46 1.35 17.31
CA LEU A 181 15.38 1.83 18.34
C LEU A 181 16.68 1.02 18.42
N LYS A 182 16.64 -0.26 18.05
CA LYS A 182 17.82 -1.14 18.01
C LYS A 182 18.65 -0.92 16.73
N LYS A 183 18.04 -0.43 15.65
CA LYS A 183 18.75 -0.08 14.39
C LYS A 183 19.74 1.07 14.58
N LEU A 184 19.39 2.09 15.35
CA LEU A 184 20.23 3.27 15.57
C LEU A 184 21.64 2.94 16.11
N PRO A 185 21.80 2.25 17.26
CA PRO A 185 23.13 1.91 17.76
C PRO A 185 23.86 0.93 16.84
N ALA A 186 23.14 -0.01 16.21
CA ALA A 186 23.73 -0.94 15.26
C ALA A 186 24.36 -0.23 14.05
N LEU A 187 23.68 0.78 13.50
CA LEU A 187 24.23 1.62 12.43
C LEU A 187 25.45 2.40 12.89
N VAL A 188 25.39 3.04 14.06
CA VAL A 188 26.53 3.83 14.60
C VAL A 188 27.76 2.95 14.80
N HIS A 189 27.60 1.74 15.32
CA HIS A 189 28.70 0.79 15.49
C HIS A 189 29.27 0.29 14.15
N ALA A 190 28.44 0.19 13.12
CA ALA A 190 28.85 -0.24 11.80
C ALA A 190 29.44 0.90 10.93
N LEU A 191 29.24 2.18 11.28
CA LEU A 191 29.76 3.34 10.53
C LEU A 191 31.25 3.25 10.14
N PRO A 192 32.17 2.75 10.99
CA PRO A 192 33.58 2.64 10.61
C PRO A 192 33.85 1.67 9.45
N THR A 193 32.90 0.79 9.14
CA THR A 193 32.99 -0.18 8.04
C THR A 193 32.42 0.33 6.72
N ALA A 194 32.13 1.64 6.63
CA ALA A 194 31.60 2.24 5.42
C ALA A 194 32.53 2.04 4.23
N ASP A 195 31.94 1.66 3.10
CA ASP A 195 32.66 1.43 1.87
C ASP A 195 32.47 2.60 0.90
N VAL A 196 33.58 3.16 0.42
CA VAL A 196 33.56 4.36 -0.43
C VAL A 196 32.96 4.07 -1.80
N ALA A 197 33.13 2.85 -2.32
CA ALA A 197 32.62 2.48 -3.64
C ALA A 197 31.09 2.41 -3.66
N THR A 198 30.48 1.77 -2.67
CA THR A 198 29.02 1.71 -2.49
C THR A 198 28.41 3.10 -2.28
N VAL A 199 29.05 3.95 -1.46
CA VAL A 199 28.63 5.36 -1.32
C VAL A 199 28.68 6.11 -2.64
N ALA A 200 29.75 5.92 -3.43
CA ALA A 200 29.88 6.56 -4.73
C ALA A 200 28.83 6.06 -5.73
N VAL A 201 28.53 4.76 -5.75
CA VAL A 201 27.48 4.17 -6.59
C VAL A 201 26.10 4.66 -6.16
N GLY A 202 25.79 4.63 -4.86
CA GLY A 202 24.52 5.10 -4.31
C GLY A 202 24.32 6.60 -4.55
N GLY A 203 25.35 7.42 -4.29
CA GLY A 203 25.34 8.85 -4.59
C GLY A 203 25.17 9.12 -6.09
N GLY A 204 25.88 8.38 -6.94
CA GLY A 204 25.74 8.45 -8.39
C GLY A 204 24.33 8.10 -8.87
N ALA A 205 23.72 7.05 -8.31
CA ALA A 205 22.34 6.68 -8.60
C ALA A 205 21.35 7.78 -8.16
N LEU A 206 21.50 8.35 -6.97
CA LEU A 206 20.66 9.46 -6.51
C LEU A 206 20.80 10.71 -7.40
N LEU A 207 22.02 11.01 -7.86
CA LEU A 207 22.24 12.11 -8.80
C LEU A 207 21.62 11.80 -10.17
N ALA A 208 21.73 10.57 -10.65
CA ALA A 208 21.09 10.15 -11.90
C ALA A 208 19.56 10.28 -11.82
N ILE A 209 18.94 9.86 -10.72
CA ILE A 209 17.50 10.02 -10.46
C ILE A 209 17.13 11.51 -10.39
N LYS A 210 17.87 12.31 -9.62
CA LYS A 210 17.60 13.74 -9.42
C LYS A 210 17.72 14.56 -10.71
N PHE A 211 18.73 14.26 -11.52
CA PHE A 211 19.00 14.94 -12.79
C PHE A 211 18.41 14.19 -13.98
N TRP A 212 17.52 13.22 -13.74
CA TRP A 212 16.86 12.47 -14.80
C TRP A 212 16.07 13.44 -15.70
N PRO A 213 16.28 13.43 -17.03
CA PRO A 213 15.63 14.39 -17.91
C PRO A 213 14.10 14.25 -17.85
N ALA A 214 13.39 15.34 -17.55
CA ALA A 214 11.92 15.36 -17.51
C ALA A 214 11.27 14.95 -18.85
N ARG A 215 12.02 15.04 -19.97
CA ARG A 215 11.61 14.56 -21.29
C ARG A 215 11.56 13.03 -21.37
N TRP A 216 12.45 12.35 -20.65
CA TRP A 216 12.57 10.88 -20.64
C TRP A 216 11.75 10.26 -19.52
N GLY A 217 11.51 11.00 -18.42
CA GLY A 217 10.57 10.62 -17.35
C GLY A 217 9.13 10.34 -17.82
N ARG A 218 8.77 10.77 -19.04
CA ARG A 218 7.49 10.44 -19.69
C ARG A 218 7.40 9.02 -20.24
N PHE A 219 8.54 8.38 -20.50
CA PHE A 219 8.64 7.05 -21.13
C PHE A 219 9.31 6.02 -20.23
N LEU A 220 10.30 6.44 -19.45
CA LEU A 220 11.00 5.62 -18.48
C LEU A 220 10.98 6.31 -17.12
N PRO A 221 10.39 5.68 -16.09
CA PRO A 221 10.51 6.17 -14.72
C PRO A 221 12.01 6.19 -14.37
N GLY A 222 12.48 7.36 -13.93
CA GLY A 222 13.84 7.58 -13.47
C GLY A 222 14.08 7.02 -12.08
#